data_AF-A0A497RNG2-F1
#
_entry.id   AF-A0A497RNG2-F1
#
_cell.length_a   1.000
_cell.length_b   1.000
_cell.length_c   1.000
_cell.angle_alpha   90.00
_cell.angle_beta   90.00
_cell.angle_gamma   90.00
#
_symmetry.space_group_name_H-M   'P 1'
#
loop_
_entity.id
_entity.type
_entity.pdbx_description
1 polymer ?
#
loop_
_entity_poly.entity_id
_entity_poly.type
_entity_poly.pdbx_seq_one_letter_code
_entity_poly.pdbx_strand_id
1 'polypeptide(L)'
;MYIEDTCKVKEVFKVGRRICVVVEMDISSVGKYHNGYVSVLKKNYGKHYSDFIDRIETDELTYSGNLDHFKDKRIPEKVWFFGFDSAHYWNKLHPESKTFESVKARTILLAKEMIKKRI
;
A
#
# COMPACT_ATOMS: atom_id res chain seq x y z
N MET A 1 2.58 30.22 -2.41
CA MET A 1 3.25 29.00 -2.90
C MET A 1 2.40 27.83 -2.42
N TYR A 2 1.57 27.27 -3.31
CA TYR A 2 0.80 26.07 -2.97
C TYR A 2 1.79 24.91 -3.00
N ILE A 3 2.00 24.25 -1.87
CA ILE A 3 2.73 22.99 -1.84
C ILE A 3 1.74 21.98 -2.41
N GLU A 4 1.95 21.55 -3.66
CA GLU A 4 1.14 20.51 -4.26
C GLU A 4 1.46 19.18 -3.60
N ASP A 5 0.42 18.39 -3.32
CA ASP A 5 0.61 17.03 -2.81
C ASP A 5 1.32 16.20 -3.90
N THR A 6 2.46 15.60 -3.58
CA THR A 6 3.22 14.78 -4.53
C THR A 6 3.16 13.30 -4.17
N CYS A 7 3.15 12.46 -5.20
CA CYS A 7 3.25 11.02 -5.06
C CYS A 7 4.39 10.49 -5.93
N LYS A 8 5.26 9.67 -5.33
CA LYS A 8 6.40 9.05 -6.01
C LYS A 8 6.46 7.56 -5.70
N VAL A 9 6.39 6.72 -6.71
CA VAL A 9 6.63 5.27 -6.56
C VAL A 9 8.11 5.04 -6.24
N LYS A 10 8.40 4.59 -5.02
CA LYS A 10 9.76 4.34 -4.55
C LYS A 10 10.25 2.99 -5.06
N GLU A 11 9.44 1.95 -4.93
CA GLU A 11 9.81 0.61 -5.35
C GLU A 11 8.59 -0.23 -5.77
N VAL A 12 8.79 -1.07 -6.77
CA VAL A 12 7.92 -2.19 -7.11
C VAL A 12 8.75 -3.46 -7.02
N PHE A 13 8.34 -4.41 -6.20
CA PHE A 13 9.07 -5.65 -5.96
C PHE A 13 8.11 -6.84 -5.84
N LYS A 14 8.66 -8.05 -5.69
CA LYS A 14 7.88 -9.28 -5.55
C LYS A 14 8.17 -9.98 -4.23
N VAL A 15 7.11 -10.51 -3.62
CA VAL A 15 7.18 -11.47 -2.51
C VAL A 15 6.41 -12.71 -2.95
N GLY A 16 7.12 -13.79 -3.26
CA GLY A 16 6.54 -14.95 -3.93
C GLY A 16 5.88 -14.56 -5.26
N ARG A 17 4.57 -14.82 -5.39
CA ARG A 17 3.78 -14.43 -6.59
C ARG A 17 3.08 -13.08 -6.46
N ARG A 18 3.30 -12.34 -5.37
CA ARG A 18 2.65 -11.04 -5.10
C ARG A 18 3.51 -9.91 -5.60
N ILE A 19 2.87 -8.94 -6.24
CA ILE A 19 3.47 -7.64 -6.55
C ILE A 19 3.25 -6.75 -5.34
N CYS A 20 4.33 -6.11 -4.90
CA CYS A 20 4.36 -5.19 -3.78
C CYS A 20 4.80 -3.82 -4.29
N VAL A 21 4.17 -2.76 -3.82
CA VAL A 21 4.48 -1.38 -4.21
C VAL A 21 4.64 -0.55 -2.94
N VAL A 22 5.70 0.25 -2.89
CA VAL A 22 5.87 1.29 -1.87
C VAL A 22 5.93 2.63 -2.55
N VAL A 23 5.08 3.55 -2.11
CA VAL A 23 5.05 4.93 -2.62
C VAL A 23 5.39 5.88 -1.49
N GLU A 24 6.01 7.00 -1.83
CA GLU A 24 6.20 8.16 -0.96
C GLU A 24 5.16 9.21 -1.34
N MET A 25 4.49 9.73 -0.34
CA MET A 25 3.54 10.82 -0.45
C MET A 25 4.10 12.01 0.32
N ASP A 26 4.06 13.19 -0.28
CA ASP A 26 4.35 14.46 0.41
C ASP A 26 3.08 15.29 0.39
N ILE A 27 2.40 15.37 1.54
CA ILE A 27 1.16 16.15 1.68
C ILE A 27 1.44 17.44 2.43
N SER A 28 0.99 18.57 1.88
CA SER A 28 1.29 19.92 2.37
C SER A 28 0.97 20.17 3.85
N SER A 29 0.02 19.43 4.44
CA SER A 29 -0.43 19.59 5.83
C SER A 29 -0.05 18.43 6.78
N VAL A 30 0.52 17.36 6.23
CA VAL A 30 0.85 16.11 6.96
C VAL A 30 2.35 15.84 6.94
N GLY A 31 3.03 16.20 5.86
CA GLY A 31 4.44 15.92 5.59
C GLY A 31 4.63 14.65 4.75
N LYS A 32 5.85 14.12 4.81
CA LYS A 32 6.28 12.96 4.03
C LYS A 32 6.01 11.64 4.76
N TYR A 33 5.37 10.72 4.08
CA TYR A 33 5.11 9.37 4.55
C TYR A 33 5.10 8.39 3.38
N HIS A 34 5.07 7.10 3.69
CA HIS A 34 5.07 6.04 2.72
C HIS A 34 3.83 5.16 2.88
N ASN A 35 3.30 4.67 1.76
CA ASN A 35 2.21 3.69 1.78
C ASN A 35 2.70 2.39 1.16
N GLY A 36 2.24 1.27 1.70
CA GLY A 36 2.50 -0.05 1.16
C GLY A 36 1.26 -0.63 0.49
N TYR A 37 1.46 -1.34 -0.62
CA TYR A 37 0.40 -2.02 -1.36
C TYR A 37 0.83 -3.43 -1.76
N VAL A 38 -0.09 -4.38 -1.72
CA VAL A 38 0.12 -5.79 -2.09
C VAL A 38 -0.99 -6.26 -3.02
N SER A 39 -0.62 -6.86 -4.15
CA SER A 39 -1.58 -7.38 -5.13
C SER A 39 -2.42 -8.53 -4.57
N VAL A 40 -3.73 -8.50 -4.75
CA VAL A 40 -4.64 -9.59 -4.34
C VAL A 40 -4.78 -10.66 -5.43
N LEU A 41 -5.41 -11.80 -5.13
CA LEU A 41 -5.76 -12.80 -6.14
C LEU A 41 -6.92 -12.28 -7.01
N LYS A 42 -6.97 -12.71 -8.28
CA LYS A 42 -8.05 -12.33 -9.22
C LYS A 42 -9.47 -12.54 -8.67
N LYS A 43 -9.70 -13.61 -7.88
CA LYS A 43 -10.98 -13.90 -7.23
C LYS A 43 -11.42 -12.84 -6.19
N ASN A 44 -10.51 -11.94 -5.80
CA ASN A 44 -10.74 -10.88 -4.84
C ASN A 44 -10.68 -9.48 -5.48
N TYR A 45 -10.59 -9.38 -6.80
CA TYR A 45 -10.65 -8.10 -7.49
C TYR A 45 -12.02 -7.46 -7.29
N GLY A 46 -12.05 -6.14 -7.10
CA GLY A 46 -13.27 -5.38 -6.84
C GLY A 46 -13.82 -5.48 -5.41
N LYS A 47 -13.22 -6.32 -4.55
CA LYS A 47 -13.62 -6.38 -3.14
C LYS A 47 -12.98 -5.24 -2.35
N HIS A 48 -13.71 -4.80 -1.33
CA HIS A 48 -13.25 -3.75 -0.43
C HIS A 48 -12.30 -4.34 0.62
N TYR A 49 -11.30 -3.58 1.07
CA TYR A 49 -10.34 -4.08 2.06
C TYR A 49 -10.98 -4.41 3.41
N SER A 50 -12.08 -3.72 3.76
CA SER A 50 -12.82 -3.95 5.01
C SER A 50 -13.30 -5.38 5.17
N ASP A 51 -13.63 -6.05 4.06
CA ASP A 51 -14.09 -7.45 4.06
C ASP A 51 -12.98 -8.44 4.47
N PHE A 52 -11.76 -7.95 4.66
CA PHE A 52 -10.57 -8.74 4.98
C PHE A 52 -9.86 -8.27 6.25
N ILE A 53 -10.33 -7.22 6.94
CA ILE A 53 -9.70 -6.72 8.17
C ILE A 53 -9.65 -7.82 9.23
N ASP A 54 -10.76 -8.54 9.46
CA ASP A 54 -10.79 -9.66 10.42
C ASP A 54 -9.92 -10.85 10.01
N ARG A 55 -9.39 -10.84 8.79
CA ARG A 55 -8.54 -11.89 8.23
C ARG A 55 -7.10 -11.45 8.07
N ILE A 56 -6.75 -10.18 8.22
CA ILE A 56 -5.39 -9.67 8.04
C ILE A 56 -4.98 -9.03 9.36
N GLU A 57 -4.02 -9.66 10.02
CA GLU A 57 -3.60 -9.32 11.39
C GLU A 57 -2.33 -8.48 11.41
N THR A 58 -1.54 -8.47 10.32
CA THR A 58 -0.25 -7.75 10.35
C THR A 58 -0.38 -6.25 10.22
N ASP A 59 -1.42 -5.74 9.55
CA ASP A 59 -1.53 -4.34 9.20
C ASP A 59 -3.00 -3.88 9.07
N GLU A 60 -3.27 -2.65 9.52
CA GLU A 60 -4.55 -1.99 9.31
C GLU A 60 -4.69 -1.59 7.84
N LEU A 61 -5.48 -2.35 7.09
CA LEU A 61 -5.77 -2.03 5.70
C LEU A 61 -6.60 -0.75 5.61
N THR A 62 -6.22 0.13 4.69
CA THR A 62 -6.87 1.43 4.48
C THR A 62 -7.20 1.70 3.01
N TYR A 63 -6.84 0.77 2.12
CA TYR A 63 -7.02 0.92 0.68
C TYR A 63 -7.37 -0.39 -0.02
N SER A 64 -8.25 -0.31 -1.03
CA SER A 64 -8.49 -1.37 -2.01
C SER A 64 -8.76 -0.75 -3.38
N GLY A 65 -8.02 -1.16 -4.41
CA GLY A 65 -8.16 -0.59 -5.74
C GLY A 65 -7.02 -0.93 -6.70
N ASN A 66 -7.11 -0.44 -7.92
CA ASN A 66 -5.98 -0.40 -8.84
C ASN A 66 -5.11 0.83 -8.56
N LEU A 67 -3.85 0.76 -8.95
CA LEU A 67 -2.88 1.84 -8.74
C LEU A 67 -2.57 2.60 -10.04
N ASP A 68 -3.48 2.53 -11.01
CA ASP A 68 -3.29 3.07 -12.37
C ASP A 68 -3.10 4.60 -12.33
N HIS A 69 -3.66 5.27 -11.32
CA HIS A 69 -3.54 6.70 -11.09
C HIS A 69 -2.09 7.16 -10.81
N PHE A 70 -1.20 6.28 -10.34
CA PHE A 70 0.22 6.61 -10.18
C PHE A 70 0.98 6.72 -11.51
N LYS A 71 0.41 6.22 -12.62
CA LYS A 71 1.00 6.28 -13.97
C LYS A 71 2.44 5.75 -14.06
N ASP A 72 2.83 4.83 -13.17
CA ASP A 72 4.16 4.23 -13.15
C ASP A 72 4.16 2.89 -13.87
N LYS A 73 4.95 2.80 -14.95
CA LYS A 73 5.02 1.62 -15.84
C LYS A 73 5.51 0.34 -15.14
N ARG A 74 6.10 0.45 -13.95
CA ARG A 74 6.53 -0.72 -13.14
C ARG A 74 5.35 -1.40 -12.47
N ILE A 75 4.24 -0.69 -12.26
CA ILE A 75 3.02 -1.22 -11.68
C ILE A 75 2.17 -1.82 -12.81
N PRO A 76 1.79 -3.11 -12.74
CA PRO A 76 0.94 -3.69 -13.76
C PRO A 76 -0.47 -3.12 -13.73
N GLU A 77 -0.97 -2.70 -14.89
CA GLU A 77 -2.32 -2.19 -15.06
C GLU A 77 -3.38 -3.24 -14.71
N LYS A 78 -4.55 -2.78 -14.24
CA LYS A 78 -5.72 -3.63 -13.95
C LYS A 78 -5.43 -4.74 -12.92
N VAL A 79 -4.38 -4.58 -12.11
CA VAL A 79 -4.13 -5.41 -10.93
C VAL A 79 -4.74 -4.73 -9.72
N TRP A 80 -5.46 -5.50 -8.91
CA TRP A 80 -6.08 -5.01 -7.69
C TRP A 80 -5.11 -5.18 -6.52
N PHE A 81 -5.07 -4.18 -5.65
CA PHE A 81 -4.19 -4.14 -4.49
C PHE A 81 -4.99 -3.87 -3.22
N PHE A 82 -4.51 -4.41 -2.10
CA PHE A 82 -4.81 -3.87 -0.78
C PHE A 82 -3.62 -3.05 -0.30
N GLY A 83 -3.89 -1.95 0.40
CA GLY A 83 -2.86 -1.10 0.96
C GLY A 83 -3.17 -0.67 2.39
N PHE A 84 -2.13 -0.19 3.05
CA PHE A 84 -2.14 0.31 4.43
C PHE A 84 -1.40 1.65 4.50
N ASP A 85 -1.52 2.36 5.62
CA ASP A 85 -0.97 3.71 5.84
C ASP A 85 -1.44 4.75 4.78
N SER A 86 -2.54 4.49 4.08
CA SER A 86 -3.14 5.48 3.17
C SER A 86 -4.08 6.46 3.89
N ALA A 87 -4.26 6.31 5.21
CA ALA A 87 -5.01 7.22 6.06
C ALA A 87 -4.08 8.31 6.64
N HIS A 88 -3.91 9.40 5.90
CA HIS A 88 -2.81 10.36 6.13
C HIS A 88 -2.86 11.09 7.49
N TYR A 89 -4.05 11.26 8.07
CA TYR A 89 -4.16 11.81 9.42
C TYR A 89 -3.67 10.84 10.50
N TRP A 90 -3.86 9.53 10.30
CA TRP A 90 -3.31 8.48 11.18
C TRP A 90 -1.78 8.48 11.12
N ASN A 91 -1.18 8.58 9.92
CA ASN A 91 0.27 8.61 9.73
C ASN A 91 0.99 9.73 10.53
N LYS A 92 0.30 10.83 10.84
CA LYS A 92 0.86 11.91 11.67
C LYS A 92 1.21 11.43 13.07
N LEU A 93 0.47 10.45 13.60
CA LEU A 93 0.66 9.84 14.92
C LEU A 93 1.55 8.58 14.87
N HIS A 94 1.85 8.06 13.67
CA HIS A 94 2.57 6.81 13.43
C HIS A 94 3.88 7.06 12.65
N PRO A 95 4.98 7.44 13.35
CA PRO A 95 6.24 7.84 12.73
C PRO A 95 6.90 6.72 11.90
N GLU A 96 6.56 5.46 12.14
CA GLU A 96 7.02 4.29 11.40
C GLU A 96 6.61 4.31 9.92
N SER A 97 5.55 5.03 9.55
CA SER A 97 5.17 5.25 8.14
C SER A 97 6.06 6.27 7.43
N LYS A 98 6.91 7.01 8.14
CA LYS A 98 7.77 8.05 7.56
C LYS A 98 8.98 7.50 6.83
N THR A 99 9.37 6.24 7.08
CA THR A 99 10.54 5.63 6.44
C THR A 99 10.15 4.57 5.43
N PHE A 100 10.85 4.59 4.31
CA PHE A 100 10.68 3.62 3.23
C PHE A 100 10.94 2.19 3.72
N GLU A 101 11.99 2.00 4.53
CA GLU A 101 12.44 0.70 5.03
C GLU A 101 11.39 0.04 5.93
N SER A 102 10.77 0.83 6.81
CA SER A 102 9.70 0.37 7.70
C SER A 102 8.46 -0.07 6.92
N VAL A 103 7.98 0.78 6.01
CA VAL A 103 6.81 0.47 5.18
C VAL A 103 7.09 -0.70 4.24
N LYS A 104 8.30 -0.82 3.69
CA LYS A 104 8.73 -1.98 2.91
C LYS A 104 8.69 -3.26 3.75
N ALA A 105 9.20 -3.24 4.97
CA ALA A 105 9.18 -4.40 5.87
C ALA A 105 7.74 -4.85 6.18
N ARG A 106 6.84 -3.91 6.51
CA ARG A 106 5.41 -4.18 6.72
C ARG A 106 4.72 -4.72 5.47
N THR A 107 5.01 -4.13 4.30
CA THR A 107 4.52 -4.63 3.00
C THR A 107 4.91 -6.10 2.76
N ILE A 108 6.13 -6.49 3.15
CA ILE A 108 6.58 -7.89 3.05
C ILE A 108 5.80 -8.80 4.00
N LEU A 109 5.51 -8.36 5.23
CA LEU A 109 4.73 -9.12 6.21
C LEU A 109 3.29 -9.34 5.71
N LEU A 110 2.63 -8.26 5.28
CA LEU A 110 1.30 -8.32 4.68
C LEU A 110 1.27 -9.27 3.48
N ALA A 111 2.27 -9.20 2.59
CA ALA A 111 2.34 -10.08 1.44
C ALA A 111 2.47 -11.56 1.82
N LYS A 112 3.30 -11.88 2.83
CA LYS A 112 3.44 -13.25 3.35
C LYS A 112 2.12 -13.74 3.95
N GLU A 113 1.43 -12.90 4.71
CA GLU A 113 0.13 -13.23 5.29
C GLU A 113 -0.92 -13.50 4.21
N MET A 114 -1.07 -12.60 3.23
CA MET A 114 -2.02 -12.76 2.13
C MET A 114 -1.74 -14.01 1.28
N ILE A 115 -0.47 -14.40 1.12
CA ILE A 115 -0.10 -15.68 0.51
C ILE A 115 -0.63 -16.85 1.35
N LYS A 116 -0.34 -16.87 2.66
CA LYS A 116 -0.77 -17.93 3.59
C LYS A 116 -2.29 -18.08 3.63
N LYS A 117 -3.01 -16.95 3.68
CA LYS A 117 -4.48 -16.89 3.79
C LYS A 117 -5.20 -16.95 2.44
N ARG A 118 -4.46 -17.08 1.32
CA ARG A 118 -4.97 -17.16 -0.06
C ARG A 118 -5.93 -16.00 -0.39
N ILE A 119 -5.51 -14.78 -0.04
CA ILE A 119 -6.18 -13.50 -0.30
C ILE A 119 -5.59 -12.85 -1.55
#